data_AF-A0A1H2SZ94-F1
#
_entry.id   AF-A0A1H2SZ94-F1
#
_cell.length_a   1.000
_cell.length_b   1.000
_cell.length_c   1.000
_cell.angle_alpha   90.00
_cell.angle_beta   90.00
_cell.angle_gamma   90.00
#
_symmetry.space_group_name_H-M   'P 1'
#
loop_
_entity.id
_entity.type
_entity.pdbx_description
1 polymer ?
#
loop_
_entity_poly.entity_id
_entity_poly.type
_entity_poly.pdbx_seq_one_letter_code
_entity_poly.pdbx_strand_id
1 'polypeptide(L)'
;MRRAMAMIAVALSFSAVVSSVTGGGVAQAGSRRCGPPVKTDGVGTLGTSWKLKSQYDDDGPVGNPLVAGEEFEIATAARQHWSVSFADNGIGFFGNPDDISVAGGIREVHPNPARHNQTNRMSVHAKRLDTGETVDGFVDLPFAPPGCG
;
A
#
# COMPACT_ATOMS: atom_id res chain seq x y z
N MET A 1 73.49 32.43 -27.01
CA MET A 1 72.34 32.39 -27.94
C MET A 1 71.05 32.43 -27.12
N ARG A 2 70.17 33.35 -27.53
CA ARG A 2 68.75 33.60 -27.19
C ARG A 2 68.10 32.85 -26.01
N ARG A 3 67.64 33.63 -25.04
CA ARG A 3 66.52 33.30 -24.14
C ARG A 3 65.20 33.41 -24.90
N ALA A 4 64.30 32.45 -24.68
CA ALA A 4 62.86 32.60 -24.90
C ALA A 4 62.13 31.76 -23.84
N MET A 5 61.27 32.43 -23.08
CA MET A 5 60.28 31.89 -22.15
C MET A 5 59.04 31.43 -22.94
N ALA A 6 58.31 30.41 -22.44
CA ALA A 6 56.84 30.44 -22.35
C ALA A 6 56.26 29.17 -21.71
N MET A 7 55.42 29.41 -20.70
CA MET A 7 54.12 28.79 -20.40
C MET A 7 54.02 27.28 -20.08
N ILE A 8 53.74 27.00 -18.81
CA ILE A 8 52.88 25.88 -18.41
C ILE A 8 51.69 26.47 -17.65
N ALA A 9 50.50 26.17 -18.16
CA ALA A 9 49.22 26.64 -17.69
C ALA A 9 48.82 25.98 -16.35
N VAL A 10 48.15 26.78 -15.53
CA VAL A 10 47.57 26.45 -14.24
C VAL A 10 46.36 25.54 -14.41
N ALA A 11 46.36 24.41 -13.71
CA ALA A 11 45.17 23.64 -13.36
C ALA A 11 45.43 22.98 -12.00
N LEU A 12 44.37 22.68 -11.23
CA LEU A 12 44.31 22.12 -9.85
C LEU A 12 44.16 23.25 -8.79
N SER A 13 43.13 23.33 -7.93
CA SER A 13 42.06 22.40 -7.55
C SER A 13 40.93 23.20 -6.90
N PHE A 14 39.66 22.86 -7.18
CA PHE A 14 38.53 23.35 -6.41
C PHE A 14 38.58 22.80 -4.98
N SER A 15 38.61 23.70 -3.99
CA SER A 15 38.41 23.34 -2.58
C SER A 15 36.94 23.04 -2.35
N ALA A 16 36.59 21.76 -2.23
CA ALA A 16 35.27 21.35 -1.74
C ALA A 16 35.25 21.53 -0.22
N VAL A 17 34.54 22.55 0.24
CA VAL A 17 34.22 22.74 1.66
C VAL A 17 33.30 21.60 2.09
N VAL A 18 33.82 20.76 2.98
CA VAL A 18 33.08 19.70 3.66
C VAL A 18 32.18 20.37 4.70
N SER A 19 30.95 20.71 4.31
CA SER A 19 29.91 21.09 5.27
C SER A 19 29.15 19.84 5.69
N SER A 20 29.71 19.15 6.68
CA SER A 20 29.02 18.16 7.49
C SER A 20 27.90 18.84 8.27
N VAL A 21 26.69 18.86 7.71
CA VAL A 21 25.47 19.07 8.50
C VAL A 21 24.89 17.70 8.85
N THR A 22 25.34 17.21 10.01
CA THR A 22 24.60 16.25 10.83
C THR A 22 23.30 16.92 11.29
N GLY A 23 22.27 16.88 10.44
CA GLY A 23 20.89 17.17 10.83
C GLY A 23 20.21 15.85 11.16
N GLY A 24 20.00 15.59 12.45
CA GLY A 24 19.39 14.36 12.94
C GLY A 24 18.06 14.09 12.25
N GLY A 25 17.97 12.95 11.57
CA GLY A 25 16.68 12.34 11.29
C GLY A 25 16.04 12.05 12.64
N VAL A 26 15.03 12.84 13.01
CA VAL A 26 14.14 12.45 14.09
C VAL A 26 13.59 11.07 13.74
N ALA A 27 13.78 10.10 14.64
CA ALA A 27 13.14 8.80 14.50
C ALA A 27 11.63 9.05 14.44
N GLN A 28 11.03 8.89 13.28
CA GLN A 28 9.58 8.85 13.17
C GLN A 28 9.15 7.50 13.72
N ALA A 29 8.42 7.53 14.83
CA ALA A 29 7.70 6.36 15.31
C ALA A 29 6.79 5.91 14.18
N GLY A 30 7.11 4.77 13.58
CA GLY A 30 6.20 4.10 12.65
C GLY A 30 4.92 3.75 13.39
N SER A 31 3.84 3.83 12.65
CA SER A 31 2.48 3.83 13.15
C SER A 31 2.11 2.43 13.58
N ARG A 32 1.50 2.36 14.76
CA ARG A 32 1.18 1.11 15.43
C ARG A 32 -0.22 0.70 15.03
N ARG A 33 -0.27 -0.27 14.12
CA ARG A 33 -1.46 -1.11 13.86
C ARG A 33 -2.30 -1.27 15.11
N CYS A 34 -3.56 -0.88 15.02
CA CYS A 34 -4.46 -0.82 16.15
C CYS A 34 -5.45 -1.98 16.14
N GLY A 35 -5.62 -2.65 17.28
CA GLY A 35 -6.51 -3.80 17.42
C GLY A 35 -6.07 -5.05 16.64
N PRO A 36 -6.77 -6.18 16.87
CA PRO A 36 -6.50 -7.42 16.15
C PRO A 36 -6.99 -7.31 14.69
N PRO A 37 -6.30 -7.95 13.72
CA PRO A 37 -6.80 -8.05 12.36
C PRO A 37 -8.01 -8.99 12.30
N VAL A 38 -8.96 -8.69 11.43
CA VAL A 38 -10.00 -9.63 11.00
C VAL A 38 -9.64 -10.17 9.62
N LYS A 39 -10.01 -11.43 9.37
CA LYS A 39 -9.66 -12.11 8.11
C LYS A 39 -10.75 -13.09 7.71
N THR A 40 -10.85 -13.32 6.41
CA THR A 40 -11.61 -14.41 5.81
C THR A 40 -10.84 -14.94 4.60
N ASP A 41 -11.18 -16.13 4.15
CA ASP A 41 -10.62 -16.77 2.98
C ASP A 41 -11.69 -17.60 2.28
N GLY A 42 -11.45 -17.91 1.02
CA GLY A 42 -12.40 -18.67 0.23
C GLY A 42 -11.89 -19.03 -1.15
N VAL A 43 -12.84 -19.44 -1.99
CA VAL A 43 -12.60 -19.87 -3.36
C VAL A 43 -13.57 -19.16 -4.29
N GLY A 44 -13.07 -18.67 -5.42
CA GLY A 44 -13.86 -18.04 -6.47
C GLY A 44 -14.75 -19.04 -7.21
N THR A 45 -15.62 -18.53 -8.07
CA THR A 45 -16.61 -19.35 -8.78
C THR A 45 -16.00 -20.41 -9.71
N LEU A 46 -14.71 -20.28 -10.09
CA LEU A 46 -13.98 -21.27 -10.89
C LEU A 46 -12.79 -21.91 -10.16
N GLY A 47 -12.72 -21.80 -8.82
CA GLY A 47 -11.72 -22.52 -8.02
C GLY A 47 -10.51 -21.70 -7.59
N THR A 48 -10.41 -20.41 -7.93
CA THR A 48 -9.27 -19.58 -7.54
C THR A 48 -9.35 -19.22 -6.06
N SER A 49 -8.35 -19.63 -5.27
CA SER A 49 -8.32 -19.33 -3.83
C SER A 49 -7.97 -17.87 -3.56
N TRP A 50 -8.57 -17.30 -2.52
CA TRP A 50 -8.37 -15.90 -2.15
C TRP A 50 -8.38 -15.70 -0.63
N LYS A 51 -7.86 -14.55 -0.18
CA LYS A 51 -7.84 -14.11 1.21
C LYS A 51 -8.18 -12.62 1.28
N LEU A 52 -8.90 -12.22 2.32
CA LEU A 52 -9.18 -10.83 2.65
C LEU A 52 -8.85 -10.60 4.13
N LYS A 53 -8.20 -9.49 4.43
CA LYS A 53 -7.84 -9.08 5.77
C LYS A 53 -8.03 -7.58 5.94
N SER A 54 -8.60 -7.19 7.08
CA SER A 54 -8.75 -5.81 7.50
C SER A 54 -8.09 -5.60 8.87
N GLN A 55 -7.47 -4.44 9.09
CA GLN A 55 -6.94 -4.04 10.39
C GLN A 55 -6.93 -2.51 10.51
N TYR A 56 -7.19 -1.96 11.70
CA TYR A 56 -6.98 -0.52 11.90
C TYR A 56 -5.50 -0.17 11.90
N ASP A 57 -5.20 1.01 11.38
CA ASP A 57 -3.91 1.68 11.45
C ASP A 57 -4.10 3.12 11.94
N ASP A 58 -3.08 3.67 12.56
CA ASP A 58 -2.97 5.07 13.02
C ASP A 58 -2.18 5.96 12.03
N ASP A 59 -1.96 5.44 10.82
CA ASP A 59 -1.20 6.06 9.72
C ASP A 59 -2.08 6.88 8.75
N GLY A 60 -3.29 7.25 9.19
CA GLY A 60 -4.22 7.98 8.34
C GLY A 60 -3.72 9.36 7.92
N PRO A 61 -4.20 9.91 6.78
CA PRO A 61 -3.80 11.23 6.31
C PRO A 61 -4.11 12.30 7.37
N VAL A 62 -3.31 13.37 7.41
CA VAL A 62 -3.47 14.49 8.36
C VAL A 62 -4.92 14.99 8.35
N GLY A 63 -5.59 14.92 9.51
CA GLY A 63 -7.01 15.27 9.67
C GLY A 63 -7.96 14.07 9.75
N ASN A 64 -7.52 12.86 9.41
CA ASN A 64 -8.21 11.62 9.73
C ASN A 64 -7.20 10.50 10.07
N PRO A 65 -6.73 10.42 11.32
CA PRO A 65 -5.64 9.52 11.69
C PRO A 65 -6.08 8.05 11.77
N LEU A 66 -7.39 7.78 11.89
CA LEU A 66 -7.91 6.41 11.94
C LEU A 66 -8.20 5.91 10.51
N VAL A 67 -7.48 4.89 10.08
CA VAL A 67 -7.74 4.17 8.83
C VAL A 67 -7.96 2.69 9.08
N ALA A 68 -8.80 2.06 8.25
CA ALA A 68 -8.86 0.61 8.11
C ALA A 68 -8.04 0.22 6.87
N GLY A 69 -6.96 -0.53 7.06
CA GLY A 69 -6.15 -1.07 5.98
C GLY A 69 -6.74 -2.38 5.46
N GLU A 70 -7.11 -2.42 4.19
CA GLU A 70 -7.53 -3.64 3.51
C GLU A 70 -6.40 -4.29 2.73
N GLU A 71 -6.30 -5.60 2.87
CA GLU A 71 -5.35 -6.45 2.18
C GLU A 71 -6.10 -7.61 1.54
N PHE A 72 -6.12 -7.65 0.21
CA PHE A 72 -6.70 -8.72 -0.59
C PHE A 72 -5.61 -9.45 -1.36
N GLU A 73 -5.67 -10.78 -1.35
CA GLU A 73 -4.80 -11.63 -2.13
C GLU A 73 -5.63 -12.64 -2.91
N ILE A 74 -5.30 -12.84 -4.18
CA ILE A 74 -5.86 -13.92 -5.01
C ILE A 74 -4.73 -14.73 -5.64
N ALA A 75 -4.71 -16.03 -5.36
CA ALA A 75 -3.65 -16.93 -5.82
C ALA A 75 -4.00 -17.42 -7.23
N THR A 76 -3.50 -16.69 -8.22
CA THR A 76 -3.75 -16.99 -9.62
C THR A 76 -2.47 -17.02 -10.45
N ALA A 77 -2.53 -17.61 -11.64
CA ALA A 77 -1.40 -17.66 -12.56
C ALA A 77 -1.08 -16.26 -13.11
N ALA A 78 0.21 -16.02 -13.40
CA ALA A 78 0.66 -14.73 -13.90
C ALA A 78 0.01 -14.34 -15.24
N ARG A 79 -0.03 -13.03 -15.51
CA ARG A 79 -0.55 -12.39 -16.73
C ARG A 79 -2.05 -12.57 -16.96
N GLN A 80 -2.80 -13.04 -15.96
CA GLN A 80 -4.25 -12.93 -15.97
C GLN A 80 -4.68 -11.53 -15.58
N HIS A 81 -5.74 -11.06 -16.22
CA HIS A 81 -6.34 -9.75 -16.03
C HIS A 81 -7.60 -9.85 -15.15
N TRP A 82 -7.68 -9.00 -14.13
CA TRP A 82 -8.77 -8.97 -13.16
C TRP A 82 -9.23 -7.54 -12.91
N SER A 83 -10.53 -7.31 -12.78
CA SER A 83 -11.03 -6.11 -12.12
C SER A 83 -11.15 -6.38 -10.62
N VAL A 84 -10.64 -5.50 -9.76
CA VAL A 84 -10.74 -5.60 -8.29
C VAL A 84 -11.35 -4.32 -7.73
N SER A 85 -12.30 -4.44 -6.82
CA SER A 85 -12.88 -3.29 -6.12
C SER A 85 -13.11 -3.59 -4.64
N PHE A 86 -12.96 -2.56 -3.81
CA PHE A 86 -13.29 -2.61 -2.40
C PHE A 86 -14.39 -1.62 -2.04
N ALA A 87 -15.21 -2.01 -1.07
CA ALA A 87 -16.23 -1.16 -0.48
C ALA A 87 -16.27 -1.32 1.05
N ASP A 88 -16.61 -0.24 1.74
CA ASP A 88 -16.90 -0.21 3.18
C ASP A 88 -18.38 0.11 3.36
N ASN A 89 -19.12 -0.79 4.03
CA ASN A 89 -20.55 -0.62 4.26
C ASN A 89 -21.33 -0.33 2.97
N GLY A 90 -20.88 -0.92 1.84
CA GLY A 90 -21.48 -0.75 0.52
C GLY A 90 -21.02 0.50 -0.25
N ILE A 91 -20.14 1.34 0.32
CA ILE A 91 -19.58 2.51 -0.34
C ILE A 91 -18.20 2.16 -0.90
N GLY A 92 -18.05 2.21 -2.22
CA GLY A 92 -16.77 1.95 -2.88
C GLY A 92 -15.71 2.98 -2.52
N PHE A 93 -14.51 2.52 -2.17
CA PHE A 93 -13.36 3.39 -1.88
C PHE A 93 -12.11 3.06 -2.72
N PHE A 94 -12.09 1.89 -3.38
CA PHE A 94 -11.03 1.50 -4.30
C PHE A 94 -11.60 0.72 -5.49
N GLY A 95 -10.98 0.91 -6.65
CA GLY A 95 -11.26 0.12 -7.86
C GLY A 95 -10.08 0.15 -8.83
N ASN A 96 -9.65 -1.03 -9.25
CA ASN A 96 -8.70 -1.26 -10.33
C ASN A 96 -9.41 -2.08 -11.41
N PRO A 97 -9.73 -1.50 -12.58
CA PRO A 97 -10.50 -2.20 -13.61
C PRO A 97 -9.69 -3.24 -14.39
N ASP A 98 -8.35 -3.21 -14.32
CA ASP A 98 -7.45 -4.10 -15.06
C ASP A 98 -6.13 -4.34 -14.31
N ASP A 99 -6.20 -5.12 -13.23
CA ASP A 99 -5.06 -5.60 -12.48
C ASP A 99 -4.45 -6.85 -13.14
N ILE A 100 -3.15 -6.82 -13.37
CA ILE A 100 -2.42 -7.87 -14.08
C ILE A 100 -1.62 -8.66 -13.05
N SER A 101 -2.08 -9.89 -12.80
CA SER A 101 -1.41 -10.82 -11.89
C SER A 101 0.05 -11.08 -12.26
N VAL A 102 0.89 -11.21 -11.22
CA VAL A 102 2.29 -11.61 -11.33
C VAL A 102 2.45 -13.08 -10.90
N ALA A 103 3.69 -13.58 -10.80
CA ALA A 103 3.98 -14.98 -10.45
C ALA A 103 3.41 -15.44 -9.09
N GLY A 104 3.03 -14.51 -8.21
CA GLY A 104 2.36 -14.78 -6.93
C GLY A 104 0.85 -14.47 -6.91
N GLY A 105 0.25 -14.13 -8.06
CA GLY A 105 -1.14 -13.67 -8.17
C GLY A 105 -1.27 -12.15 -8.08
N ILE A 106 -2.35 -11.69 -7.47
CA ILE A 106 -2.65 -10.27 -7.21
C ILE A 106 -2.63 -10.03 -5.71
N ARG A 107 -2.09 -8.88 -5.30
CA ARG A 107 -2.12 -8.38 -3.93
C ARG A 107 -2.44 -6.89 -3.94
N GLU A 108 -3.61 -6.54 -3.43
CA GLU A 108 -4.09 -5.16 -3.34
C GLU A 108 -4.11 -4.73 -1.86
N VAL A 109 -3.51 -3.58 -1.57
CA VAL A 109 -3.45 -3.03 -0.20
C VAL A 109 -3.88 -1.57 -0.22
N HIS A 110 -5.03 -1.27 0.39
CA HIS A 110 -5.64 0.06 0.31
C HIS A 110 -6.18 0.52 1.67
N PRO A 111 -5.75 1.69 2.16
CA PRO A 111 -6.34 2.29 3.36
C PRO A 111 -7.70 2.91 3.03
N ASN A 112 -8.63 2.81 3.98
CA ASN A 112 -9.92 3.49 3.95
C ASN A 112 -10.09 4.34 5.22
N PRO A 113 -10.41 5.64 5.10
CA PRO A 113 -10.79 6.47 6.24
C PRO A 113 -11.87 5.80 7.11
N ALA A 114 -11.58 5.56 8.39
CA ALA A 114 -12.53 4.92 9.30
C ALA A 114 -13.14 5.93 10.28
N ARG A 115 -14.19 5.51 10.97
CA ARG A 115 -14.86 6.31 12.01
C ARG A 115 -14.83 5.57 13.33
N HIS A 116 -14.57 6.29 14.41
CA HIS A 116 -14.77 5.78 15.74
C HIS A 116 -16.25 5.39 15.96
N ASN A 117 -16.47 4.28 16.66
CA ASN A 117 -17.80 3.76 17.01
C ASN A 117 -18.65 3.27 15.82
N GLN A 118 -18.00 2.84 14.73
CA GLN A 118 -18.66 2.21 13.60
C GLN A 118 -17.96 0.88 13.28
N THR A 119 -18.76 -0.14 12.95
CA THR A 119 -18.26 -1.39 12.37
C THR A 119 -18.03 -1.13 10.89
N ASN A 120 -16.84 -1.43 10.40
CA ASN A 120 -16.51 -1.33 8.99
C ASN A 120 -16.75 -2.70 8.35
N ARG A 121 -17.77 -2.80 7.49
CA ARG A 121 -17.99 -4.00 6.69
C ARG A 121 -17.21 -3.86 5.41
N MET A 122 -16.01 -4.42 5.41
CA MET A 122 -15.07 -4.31 4.31
C MET A 122 -15.31 -5.46 3.36
N SER A 123 -15.66 -5.15 2.12
CA SER A 123 -15.98 -6.13 1.08
C SER A 123 -15.09 -5.97 -0.13
N VAL A 124 -14.75 -7.10 -0.75
CA VAL A 124 -14.06 -7.19 -2.03
C VAL A 124 -14.96 -7.82 -3.07
N HIS A 125 -14.89 -7.28 -4.29
CA HIS A 125 -15.33 -7.96 -5.50
C HIS A 125 -14.15 -8.01 -6.47
N ALA A 126 -13.83 -9.19 -6.96
CA ALA A 126 -12.86 -9.36 -8.04
C ALA A 126 -13.49 -10.18 -9.17
N LYS A 127 -13.20 -9.81 -10.41
CA LYS A 127 -13.68 -10.51 -11.61
C LYS A 127 -12.56 -10.69 -12.62
N ARG A 128 -12.35 -11.93 -13.05
CA ARG A 128 -11.39 -12.26 -14.10
C ARG A 128 -11.96 -11.86 -15.47
N LEU A 129 -11.22 -11.08 -16.24
CA LEU A 129 -11.74 -10.43 -17.45
C LEU A 129 -11.92 -11.39 -18.64
N ASP A 130 -11.15 -12.48 -18.70
CA ASP A 130 -11.18 -13.44 -19.80
C ASP A 130 -12.24 -14.55 -19.63
N THR A 131 -12.52 -14.94 -18.39
CA THR A 131 -13.36 -16.10 -18.03
C THR A 131 -14.64 -15.71 -17.29
N GLY A 132 -14.67 -14.50 -16.72
CA GLY A 132 -15.77 -14.05 -15.88
C GLY A 132 -15.81 -14.70 -14.50
N GLU A 133 -14.75 -15.40 -14.07
CA GLU A 133 -14.64 -15.88 -12.69
C GLU A 133 -14.83 -14.71 -11.73
N THR A 134 -15.58 -14.93 -10.65
CA THR A 134 -15.80 -13.92 -9.62
C THR A 134 -15.34 -14.42 -8.26
N VAL A 135 -14.86 -13.48 -7.46
CA VAL A 135 -14.54 -13.61 -6.06
C VAL A 135 -15.29 -12.52 -5.32
N ASP A 136 -16.10 -12.92 -4.34
CA ASP A 136 -16.85 -12.04 -3.47
C ASP A 136 -16.53 -12.42 -2.03
N GLY A 137 -16.11 -11.44 -1.23
CA GLY A 137 -15.71 -11.66 0.15
C GLY A 137 -15.98 -10.45 1.02
N PHE A 138 -16.16 -10.66 2.32
CA PHE A 138 -16.24 -9.58 3.28
C PHE A 138 -15.68 -9.97 4.64
N VAL A 139 -15.23 -8.96 5.38
CA VAL A 139 -14.93 -9.05 6.81
C VAL A 139 -15.65 -7.93 7.54
N ASP A 140 -16.09 -8.20 8.76
CA ASP A 140 -16.63 -7.17 9.66
C ASP A 140 -15.53 -6.79 10.64
N LEU A 141 -14.90 -5.63 10.43
CA LEU A 141 -13.94 -5.05 11.37
C LEU A 141 -14.74 -4.38 12.50
N PRO A 142 -14.66 -4.87 13.75
CA PRO A 142 -15.39 -4.30 14.88
C PRO A 142 -14.90 -2.89 15.19
N PHE A 143 -15.55 -2.18 16.10
CA PHE A 143 -15.16 -0.81 16.46
C PHE A 143 -13.69 -0.69 16.82
N ALA A 144 -13.06 0.39 16.36
CA ALA A 144 -11.70 0.74 16.73
C ALA A 144 -11.56 0.74 18.27
N PRO A 145 -10.55 0.02 18.81
CA PRO A 145 -10.22 0.10 20.23
C PRO A 145 -10.03 1.54 20.72
N PRO A 146 -10.27 1.82 22.01
CA PRO A 146 -9.98 3.13 22.58
C PRO A 146 -8.51 3.52 22.36
N GLY A 147 -8.27 4.71 21.80
CA GLY A 147 -6.92 5.26 21.60
C GLY A 147 -6.24 4.90 20.27
N CYS A 148 -6.93 4.27 19.32
CA CYS A 148 -6.50 4.29 17.92
C CYS A 148 -6.71 5.70 17.33
N GLY A 149 -5.83 6.17 16.44
CA GLY A 149 -6.00 7.45 15.73
C GLY A 149 -5.58 8.69 16.52
#